data_AF-A0A0F0DIG9-F1
#
_entry.id   AF-A0A0F0DIG9-F1
#
_cell.length_a   1.000
_cell.length_b   1.000
_cell.length_c   1.000
_cell.angle_alpha   90.00
_cell.angle_beta   90.00
_cell.angle_gamma   90.00
#
_symmetry.space_group_name_H-M   'P 1'
#
loop_
_entity.id
_entity.type
_entity.pdbx_description
1 polymer ?
#
loop_
_entity_poly.entity_id
_entity_poly.type
_entity_poly.pdbx_seq_one_letter_code
_entity_poly.pdbx_strand_id
1 'polypeptide(L)'
;MPRLRASKAQTSDGPNAPSRARNRKRTLEGLNQALSRLQRNGEKITLKAVADEAGVSAPLLNNRYPDFAEQVRAIIGKSARQQRNKKAGLLTQEREKNRELRELNKSQLAEIKKLASINEALRVEIALCKAIAENKVTRADFGRKR
;
A
#
# COMPACT_ATOMS: atom_id res chain seq x y z
N MET A 1 -67.03 -59.24 23.65
CA MET A 1 -66.02 -60.19 23.13
C MET A 1 -65.09 -59.43 22.17
N PRO A 2 -63.78 -59.73 22.12
CA PRO A 2 -62.72 -58.80 22.57
C PRO A 2 -61.57 -58.55 21.55
N ARG A 3 -60.53 -57.81 22.01
CA ARG A 3 -59.09 -57.75 21.57
C ARG A 3 -58.74 -56.69 20.51
N LEU A 4 -57.63 -55.93 20.53
CA LEU A 4 -56.32 -56.02 21.21
C LEU A 4 -55.61 -54.64 21.21
N ARG A 5 -54.56 -54.54 22.04
CA ARG A 5 -53.73 -53.38 22.40
C ARG A 5 -52.62 -53.06 21.37
N ALA A 6 -52.15 -51.80 21.44
CA ALA A 6 -50.77 -51.31 21.33
C ALA A 6 -50.03 -51.30 19.98
N SER A 7 -49.39 -50.17 19.65
CA SER A 7 -47.94 -50.02 19.90
C SER A 7 -47.43 -48.61 19.54
N LYS A 8 -46.58 -48.08 20.43
CA LYS A 8 -45.72 -46.92 20.20
C LYS A 8 -44.71 -47.25 19.09
N ALA A 9 -44.63 -46.43 18.05
CA ALA A 9 -43.43 -46.34 17.21
C ALA A 9 -42.50 -45.32 17.87
N GLN A 10 -41.64 -45.78 18.79
CA GLN A 10 -40.22 -46.03 18.51
C GLN A 10 -39.52 -44.79 17.92
N THR A 11 -39.09 -43.93 18.84
CA THR A 11 -37.88 -43.12 18.72
C THR A 11 -36.71 -44.05 18.38
N SER A 12 -36.27 -44.03 17.13
CA SER A 12 -35.02 -44.66 16.73
C SER A 12 -33.86 -43.81 17.23
N ASP A 13 -33.42 -44.05 18.46
CA ASP A 13 -32.10 -43.67 18.94
C ASP A 13 -31.06 -44.50 18.17
N GLY A 14 -30.41 -43.87 17.19
CA GLY A 14 -29.18 -44.39 16.60
C GLY A 14 -27.99 -44.00 17.48
N PRO A 15 -27.14 -44.94 17.92
CA PRO A 15 -25.98 -44.60 18.73
C PRO A 15 -24.88 -44.02 17.83
N ASN A 16 -24.26 -42.94 18.29
CA ASN A 16 -23.00 -42.35 17.80
C ASN A 16 -23.09 -41.13 16.86
N ALA A 17 -23.90 -40.12 17.21
CA ALA A 17 -23.60 -38.75 16.78
C ALA A 17 -22.53 -38.14 17.71
N PRO A 18 -21.39 -37.62 17.21
CA PRO A 18 -20.40 -36.98 18.08
C PRO A 18 -21.04 -35.82 18.82
N SER A 19 -20.82 -35.75 20.14
CA SER A 19 -21.39 -34.71 20.98
C SER A 19 -21.13 -33.33 20.37
N ARG A 20 -22.16 -32.49 20.31
CA ARG A 20 -22.13 -31.17 19.65
C ARG A 20 -20.93 -30.30 20.06
N ALA A 21 -20.43 -30.51 21.28
CA ALA A 21 -19.23 -29.87 21.83
C ALA A 21 -17.91 -30.34 21.16
N ARG A 22 -17.79 -31.64 20.85
CA ARG A 22 -16.62 -32.21 20.15
C ARG A 22 -16.54 -31.69 18.71
N ASN A 23 -17.68 -31.53 18.05
CA ASN A 23 -17.76 -30.90 16.73
C ASN A 23 -17.34 -29.43 16.78
N ARG A 24 -17.72 -28.68 17.84
CA ARG A 24 -17.35 -27.27 18.02
C ARG A 24 -15.84 -27.06 18.03
N LYS A 25 -15.13 -27.84 18.86
CA LYS A 25 -13.66 -27.79 18.98
C LYS A 25 -12.97 -28.14 17.67
N ARG A 26 -13.39 -29.23 17.02
CA ARG A 26 -12.84 -29.66 15.73
C ARG A 26 -13.00 -28.62 14.63
N THR A 27 -14.15 -27.95 14.56
CA THR A 27 -14.34 -26.84 13.61
C THR A 27 -13.51 -25.61 13.95
N LEU A 28 -13.32 -25.28 15.22
CA LEU A 28 -12.44 -24.17 15.63
C LEU A 28 -10.98 -24.44 15.25
N GLU A 29 -10.51 -25.67 15.43
CA GLU A 29 -9.18 -26.09 15.00
C GLU A 29 -9.01 -25.96 13.48
N GLY A 30 -10.01 -26.38 12.69
CA GLY A 30 -10.04 -26.19 11.24
C GLY A 30 -9.98 -24.72 10.82
N LEU A 31 -10.72 -23.85 11.52
CA LEU A 31 -10.72 -22.40 11.27
C LEU A 31 -9.38 -21.73 11.60
N ASN A 32 -8.75 -22.13 12.71
CA ASN A 32 -7.42 -21.64 13.09
C ASN A 32 -6.35 -22.08 12.08
N GLN A 33 -6.45 -23.31 11.57
CA GLN A 33 -5.56 -23.80 10.52
C GLN A 33 -5.77 -23.06 9.20
N ALA A 34 -7.03 -22.83 8.79
CA ALA A 34 -7.37 -22.04 7.61
C ALA A 34 -6.83 -20.61 7.70
N LEU A 35 -7.00 -19.95 8.86
CA LEU A 35 -6.43 -18.62 9.10
C LEU A 35 -4.90 -18.61 9.00
N SER A 36 -4.23 -19.63 9.57
CA SER A 36 -2.77 -19.78 9.47
C SER A 36 -2.29 -20.05 8.04
N ARG A 37 -3.11 -20.68 7.19
CA ARG A 37 -2.80 -20.89 5.76
C ARG A 37 -2.93 -19.58 4.98
N LEU A 38 -4.03 -18.86 5.17
CA LEU A 38 -4.26 -17.55 4.54
C LEU A 38 -3.18 -16.53 4.92
N GLN A 39 -2.72 -16.54 6.17
CA GLN A 39 -1.60 -15.70 6.62
C GLN A 39 -0.29 -16.05 5.91
N ARG A 40 0.00 -17.34 5.71
CA ARG A 40 1.22 -17.80 5.01
C ARG A 40 1.18 -17.49 3.51
N ASN A 41 0.00 -17.60 2.89
CA ASN A 41 -0.19 -17.30 1.48
C ASN A 41 -0.19 -15.78 1.20
N GLY A 42 -0.29 -14.95 2.24
CA GLY A 42 -0.29 -13.48 2.10
C GLY A 42 -1.55 -12.93 1.43
N GLU A 43 -2.61 -13.74 1.32
CA GLU A 43 -3.87 -13.35 0.71
C GLU A 43 -4.70 -12.44 1.62
N LYS A 44 -5.70 -11.78 1.05
CA LYS A 44 -6.60 -10.89 1.81
C LYS A 44 -7.38 -11.72 2.83
N ILE A 45 -6.99 -11.60 4.10
CA ILE A 45 -7.71 -12.19 5.22
C ILE A 45 -9.09 -11.52 5.29
N THR A 46 -10.13 -12.27 4.94
CA THR A 46 -11.52 -11.88 5.13
C THR A 46 -12.27 -13.02 5.80
N LEU A 47 -13.34 -12.73 6.54
CA LEU A 47 -14.15 -13.78 7.15
C LEU A 47 -14.66 -14.80 6.13
N LYS A 48 -15.00 -14.32 4.92
CA LYS A 48 -15.43 -15.17 3.81
C LYS A 48 -14.31 -16.08 3.32
N ALA A 49 -13.11 -15.54 3.08
CA ALA A 49 -11.95 -16.32 2.67
C ALA A 49 -11.58 -17.40 3.70
N VAL A 50 -11.64 -17.08 5.00
CA VAL A 50 -11.40 -18.04 6.08
C VAL A 50 -12.48 -19.14 6.10
N ALA A 51 -13.73 -18.79 5.81
CA ALA A 51 -14.84 -19.75 5.73
C ALA A 51 -14.68 -20.69 4.53
N ASP A 52 -14.37 -20.14 3.36
CA ASP A 52 -14.18 -20.88 2.11
C ASP A 52 -13.00 -21.87 2.23
N GLU A 53 -11.87 -21.43 2.82
CA GLU A 53 -10.68 -22.27 3.07
C GLU A 53 -10.95 -23.39 4.10
N ALA A 54 -11.81 -23.13 5.08
CA ALA A 54 -12.21 -24.13 6.07
C ALA A 54 -13.36 -25.05 5.59
N GLY A 55 -13.95 -24.77 4.43
CA GLY A 55 -15.13 -25.49 3.92
C GLY A 55 -16.39 -25.26 4.75
N VAL A 56 -16.50 -24.11 5.43
CA VAL A 56 -17.61 -23.76 6.33
C VAL A 56 -18.39 -22.59 5.77
N SER A 57 -19.71 -22.58 5.95
CA SER A 57 -20.54 -21.46 5.52
C SER A 57 -20.27 -20.20 6.35
N ALA A 58 -20.07 -19.06 5.68
CA ALA A 58 -19.77 -17.78 6.34
C ALA A 58 -20.80 -17.31 7.42
N PRO A 59 -22.12 -17.53 7.29
CA PRO A 59 -23.08 -17.23 8.34
C PRO A 59 -22.86 -18.04 9.63
N LEU A 60 -22.30 -19.26 9.53
CA LEU A 60 -22.02 -20.09 10.69
C LEU A 60 -20.94 -19.46 11.59
N LEU A 61 -19.97 -18.74 11.00
CA LEU A 61 -18.94 -18.03 11.77
C LEU A 61 -19.54 -16.91 12.59
N ASN A 62 -20.36 -16.05 11.99
CA ASN A 62 -20.96 -14.93 12.69
C ASN A 62 -21.95 -15.39 13.78
N ASN A 63 -22.67 -16.50 13.57
CA ASN A 63 -23.72 -16.94 14.49
C ASN A 63 -23.25 -17.90 15.58
N ARG A 64 -22.26 -18.78 15.28
CA ARG A 64 -21.81 -19.82 16.23
C ARG A 64 -20.45 -19.52 16.84
N TYR A 65 -19.66 -18.65 16.22
CA TYR A 65 -18.30 -18.33 16.62
C TYR A 65 -18.02 -16.81 16.57
N PRO A 66 -18.79 -16.00 17.32
CA PRO A 66 -18.57 -14.55 17.37
C PRO A 66 -17.16 -14.19 17.85
N ASP A 67 -16.64 -14.88 18.87
CA ASP A 67 -15.32 -14.63 19.44
C ASP A 67 -14.20 -14.81 18.40
N PHE A 68 -14.30 -15.85 17.57
CA PHE A 68 -13.35 -16.09 16.49
C PHE A 68 -13.46 -15.01 15.41
N ALA A 69 -14.70 -14.66 15.02
CA ALA A 69 -14.94 -13.59 14.06
C ALA A 69 -14.34 -12.25 14.50
N GLU A 70 -14.44 -11.91 15.79
CA GLU A 70 -13.81 -10.71 16.36
C GLU A 70 -12.29 -10.76 16.31
N GLN A 71 -11.68 -11.90 16.64
CA GLN A 71 -10.23 -12.09 16.52
C GLN A 71 -9.74 -11.87 15.08
N VAL A 72 -10.44 -12.46 14.09
CA VAL A 72 -10.10 -12.26 12.68
C VAL A 72 -10.25 -10.78 12.29
N ARG A 73 -11.34 -10.12 12.70
CA ARG A 73 -11.54 -8.68 12.44
C ARG A 73 -10.46 -7.81 13.09
N ALA A 74 -10.00 -8.14 14.29
CA ALA A 74 -8.91 -7.43 14.95
C ALA A 74 -7.59 -7.55 14.17
N ILE A 75 -7.29 -8.73 13.63
CA ILE A 75 -6.11 -8.97 12.77
C ILE A 75 -6.21 -8.15 11.46
N ILE A 76 -7.39 -8.15 10.83
CA ILE A 76 -7.66 -7.33 9.63
C ILE A 76 -7.49 -5.83 9.94
N GLY A 77 -8.05 -5.36 11.06
CA GLY A 77 -7.93 -3.95 11.47
C GLY A 77 -6.48 -3.52 11.72
N LYS A 78 -5.67 -4.38 12.35
CA LYS A 78 -4.24 -4.13 12.59
C LYS A 78 -3.44 -4.10 11.27
N SER A 79 -3.65 -5.08 10.39
CA SER A 79 -2.96 -5.12 9.09
C SER A 79 -3.33 -3.94 8.19
N ALA A 80 -4.59 -3.52 8.15
CA ALA A 80 -5.03 -2.34 7.41
C ALA A 80 -4.39 -1.04 7.94
N ARG A 81 -4.27 -0.89 9.27
CA ARG A 81 -3.57 0.26 9.87
C ARG A 81 -2.08 0.24 9.53
N GLN A 82 -1.43 -0.91 9.61
CA GLN A 82 -0.01 -1.06 9.26
C GLN A 82 0.24 -0.73 7.78
N GLN A 83 -0.59 -1.25 6.86
CA GLN A 83 -0.47 -0.93 5.43
C GLN A 83 -0.65 0.57 5.17
N ARG A 84 -1.64 1.20 5.82
CA ARG A 84 -1.87 2.64 5.70
C ARG A 84 -0.67 3.45 6.19
N ASN A 85 -0.13 3.11 7.37
CA ASN A 85 1.02 3.80 7.94
C ASN A 85 2.27 3.65 7.07
N LYS A 86 2.52 2.43 6.54
CA LYS A 86 3.61 2.20 5.57
C LYS A 86 3.44 3.06 4.32
N LYS A 87 2.24 3.09 3.74
CA LYS A 87 1.96 3.92 2.56
C LYS A 87 2.14 5.41 2.85
N ALA A 88 1.67 5.87 4.02
CA ALA A 88 1.83 7.26 4.44
C ALA A 88 3.31 7.63 4.60
N GLY A 89 4.11 6.78 5.24
CA GLY A 89 5.55 7.00 5.40
C GLY A 89 6.32 7.00 4.09
N LEU A 90 6.00 6.10 3.15
CA LEU A 90 6.59 6.13 1.81
C LEU A 90 6.21 7.43 1.07
N LEU A 91 4.96 7.87 1.19
CA LEU A 91 4.48 9.09 0.55
C LEU A 91 5.15 10.35 1.10
N THR A 92 5.45 10.41 2.41
CA THR A 92 6.21 11.52 2.98
C THR A 92 7.64 11.55 2.49
N GLN A 93 8.33 10.39 2.48
CA GLN A 93 9.70 10.28 1.97
C GLN A 93 9.81 10.69 0.51
N GLU A 94 8.89 10.24 -0.34
CA GLU A 94 8.89 10.61 -1.76
C GLU A 94 8.56 12.10 -1.96
N ARG A 95 7.75 12.70 -1.09
CA ARG A 95 7.49 14.15 -1.12
C ARG A 95 8.72 14.96 -0.71
N GLU A 96 9.47 14.51 0.28
CA GLU A 96 10.71 15.15 0.72
C GLU A 96 11.76 15.11 -0.39
N LYS A 97 12.02 13.94 -0.97
CA LYS A 97 12.91 13.81 -2.15
C LYS A 97 12.49 14.72 -3.31
N ASN A 98 11.20 14.78 -3.61
CA ASN A 98 10.69 15.66 -4.67
C ASN A 98 10.90 17.15 -4.35
N ARG A 99 10.85 17.55 -3.08
CA ARG A 99 11.14 18.93 -2.67
C ARG A 99 12.62 19.24 -2.87
N GLU A 100 13.50 18.39 -2.38
CA GLU A 100 14.96 18.54 -2.54
C GLU A 100 15.35 18.61 -4.03
N LEU A 101 14.84 17.69 -4.84
CA LEU A 101 15.10 17.68 -6.28
C LEU A 101 14.59 18.95 -6.97
N ARG A 102 13.44 19.49 -6.55
CA ARG A 102 12.92 20.75 -7.10
C ARG A 102 13.76 21.95 -6.71
N GLU A 103 14.27 21.99 -5.49
CA GLU A 103 15.17 23.05 -5.03
C GLU A 103 16.50 23.01 -5.78
N LEU A 104 17.08 21.82 -5.93
CA LEU A 104 18.31 21.59 -6.68
C LEU A 104 18.14 21.95 -8.16
N ASN A 105 17.00 21.58 -8.77
CA ASN A 105 16.74 21.95 -10.17
C ASN A 105 16.61 23.47 -10.33
N LYS A 106 15.96 24.15 -9.38
CA LYS A 106 15.87 25.62 -9.38
C LYS A 106 17.23 26.29 -9.24
N SER A 107 18.11 25.82 -8.35
CA SER A 107 19.44 26.39 -8.18
C SER A 107 20.29 26.20 -9.44
N GLN A 108 20.29 24.98 -10.00
CA GLN A 108 21.01 24.68 -11.24
C GLN A 108 20.51 25.52 -12.42
N LEU A 109 19.18 25.68 -12.57
CA LEU A 109 18.63 26.56 -13.62
C LEU A 109 19.05 28.02 -13.43
N ALA A 110 19.15 28.50 -12.19
CA ALA A 110 19.63 29.85 -11.91
C ALA A 110 21.11 30.01 -12.28
N GLU A 111 21.95 29.01 -11.99
CA GLU A 111 23.36 28.99 -12.38
C GLU A 111 23.54 28.95 -13.90
N ILE A 112 22.81 28.08 -14.60
CA ILE A 112 22.83 28.00 -16.06
C ILE A 112 22.45 29.34 -16.68
N LYS A 113 21.42 30.01 -16.17
CA LYS A 113 21.02 31.35 -16.65
C LYS A 113 22.11 32.40 -16.45
N LYS A 114 22.77 32.39 -15.28
CA LYS A 114 23.90 33.30 -15.01
C LYS A 114 25.06 33.03 -15.97
N LEU A 115 25.45 31.78 -16.15
CA LEU A 115 26.52 31.38 -17.06
C LEU A 115 26.18 31.75 -18.51
N ALA A 116 24.94 31.54 -18.94
CA ALA A 116 24.49 31.94 -20.28
C ALA A 116 24.61 33.45 -20.48
N SER A 117 24.17 34.27 -19.51
CA SER A 117 24.32 35.73 -19.57
C SER A 117 25.78 36.17 -19.67
N ILE A 118 26.66 35.56 -18.86
CA ILE A 118 28.10 35.87 -18.88
C ILE A 118 28.71 35.47 -20.23
N ASN A 119 28.37 34.29 -20.73
CA ASN A 119 28.85 33.79 -22.00
C ASN A 119 28.42 34.70 -23.16
N GLU A 120 27.19 35.21 -23.16
CA GLU A 120 26.74 36.15 -24.18
C GLU A 120 27.50 37.49 -24.09
N ALA A 121 27.74 38.02 -22.90
CA ALA A 121 28.56 39.23 -22.74
C ALA A 121 29.99 39.01 -23.28
N LEU A 122 30.62 37.89 -22.92
CA LEU A 122 31.95 37.53 -23.39
C LEU A 122 32.00 37.33 -24.91
N ARG A 123 30.94 36.76 -25.51
CA ARG A 123 30.84 36.61 -26.97
C ARG A 123 30.86 37.97 -27.67
N VAL A 124 30.14 38.96 -27.12
CA VAL A 124 30.15 40.33 -27.65
C VAL A 124 31.54 40.94 -27.52
N GLU A 125 32.19 40.82 -26.37
CA GLU A 125 33.55 41.33 -26.16
C GLU A 125 34.57 40.69 -27.11
N ILE A 126 34.51 39.36 -27.29
CA ILE A 126 35.38 38.64 -28.22
C ILE A 126 35.12 39.09 -29.66
N ALA A 127 33.87 39.29 -30.07
CA ALA A 127 33.53 39.77 -31.40
C ALA A 127 34.08 41.19 -31.66
N LEU A 128 33.99 42.08 -30.66
CA LEU A 128 34.58 43.42 -30.74
C LEU A 128 36.10 43.37 -30.83
N CYS A 129 36.76 42.57 -29.99
CA CYS A 129 38.21 42.41 -30.01
C CYS A 129 38.69 41.83 -31.35
N LYS A 130 37.98 40.86 -31.93
CA LYS A 130 38.27 40.32 -33.26
C LYS A 130 38.09 41.38 -34.36
N ALA A 131 37.01 42.17 -34.31
CA ALA A 131 36.78 43.23 -35.29
C ALA A 131 37.87 44.33 -35.24
N ILE A 132 38.37 44.65 -34.04
CA ILE A 132 39.52 45.55 -33.86
C ILE A 132 40.79 44.92 -34.44
N ALA A 133 41.07 43.65 -34.13
CA ALA A 133 42.25 42.94 -34.63
C ALA A 133 42.25 42.78 -36.17
N GLU A 134 41.08 42.63 -36.77
CA GLU A 134 40.88 42.59 -38.23
C GLU A 134 40.90 44.00 -38.88
N ASN A 135 41.21 45.06 -38.13
CA ASN A 135 41.19 46.47 -38.55
C ASN A 135 39.85 46.95 -39.14
N LYS A 136 38.74 46.25 -38.84
CA LYS A 136 37.39 46.62 -39.29
C LYS A 136 36.77 47.72 -38.41
N VAL A 137 37.29 47.91 -37.18
CA VAL A 137 36.84 48.93 -36.23
C VAL A 137 38.05 49.58 -35.56
N THR A 138 38.21 50.90 -35.69
CA THR A 138 39.25 51.68 -35.00
C THR A 138 38.70 52.21 -33.67
N ARG A 139 39.40 51.98 -32.55
CA ARG A 139 39.11 52.72 -31.31
C ARG A 139 39.51 54.19 -31.52
N ALA A 140 38.52 55.07 -31.67
CA ALA A 140 38.76 56.50 -31.75
C ALA A 140 38.90 57.08 -30.33
N ASP A 141 40.11 57.54 -29.98
CA ASP A 141 40.34 58.35 -28.78
C ASP A 141 39.81 59.76 -29.02
N PHE A 142 38.50 59.95 -28.79
CA PHE A 142 37.93 61.29 -28.69
C PHE A 142 38.38 61.88 -27.35
N GLY A 143 39.57 62.49 -27.35
CA GLY A 143 40.12 63.21 -26.21
C GLY A 143 39.09 64.18 -25.66
N ARG A 144 38.80 64.08 -24.35
CA ARG A 144 37.96 65.04 -23.63
C ARG A 144 38.57 66.43 -23.81
N LYS A 145 37.89 67.30 -24.56
CA LYS A 145 38.21 68.73 -24.57
C LYS A 145 38.04 69.25 -23.13
N ARG A 146 39.12 69.81 -22.60
CA ARG A 146 39.13 70.55 -21.33
C ARG A 146 38.23 71.76 -21.40
#